data_AF-A0A820AU69-F1
#
_entry.id   AF-A0A820AU69-F1
#
_cell.length_a   1.000
_cell.length_b   1.000
_cell.length_c   1.000
_cell.angle_alpha   90.00
_cell.angle_beta   90.00
_cell.angle_gamma   90.00
#
_symmetry.space_group_name_H-M   'P 1'
#
loop_
_entity.id
_entity.type
_entity.pdbx_description
1 polymer ?
#
loop_
_entity_poly.entity_id
_entity_poly.type
_entity_poly.pdbx_seq_one_letter_code
_entity_poly.pdbx_strand_id
1 'polypeptide(L)'
;GFPPPLCKRQIPDNAQEFKETIERNHTHCILFDSGRLNEYLGDTQRDQFIIEACKDKVKQNGNAHTCYAVTIIVEGGLGTLEVLENDIKEKRPIVLIQGSGRLADILAMLIEQISNPDRNQPRNPSEKEIEQALDRFYPNVLYSDVGSAIKRIQKILIEENRYLFHVFSMDRDKNVAETIFKAIFTVTKKKNELEYDPKNKNGSWEQEEQRQKGEDKLVDLALEWNYFDGALPILLARQDEIMKTESELMKIQNEIMIQENVSKK
;
A
#
# COMPACT_ATOMS: atom_id res chain seq x y z
N GLY A 1 22.21 -19.55 28.42
CA GLY A 1 21.39 -18.36 28.73
C GLY A 1 21.74 -17.29 27.73
N PHE A 2 20.75 -16.56 27.21
CA PHE A 2 21.02 -15.42 26.34
C PHE A 2 21.84 -14.37 27.10
N PRO A 3 22.77 -13.66 26.45
CA PRO A 3 23.49 -12.57 27.07
C PRO A 3 22.49 -11.50 27.55
N PRO A 4 22.78 -10.81 28.67
CA PRO A 4 21.92 -9.72 29.12
C PRO A 4 21.83 -8.64 28.04
N PRO A 5 20.69 -7.95 27.91
CA PRO A 5 20.52 -6.90 26.92
C PRO A 5 21.56 -5.79 27.13
N LEU A 6 22.17 -5.33 26.02
CA LEU A 6 23.19 -4.28 26.01
C LEU A 6 22.68 -2.93 26.52
N CYS A 7 21.36 -2.70 26.40
CA CYS A 7 20.69 -1.51 26.90
C CYS A 7 19.29 -1.89 27.39
N LYS A 8 18.90 -1.35 28.54
CA LYS A 8 17.52 -1.45 29.06
C LYS A 8 16.95 -0.05 29.11
N ARG A 9 15.86 0.18 28.37
CA ARG A 9 15.06 1.39 28.48
C ARG A 9 14.08 1.23 29.64
N GLN A 10 14.12 2.15 30.60
CA GLN A 10 13.03 2.30 31.56
C GLN A 10 11.99 3.25 30.97
N ILE A 11 10.71 2.88 31.07
CA ILE A 11 9.61 3.73 30.68
C ILE A 11 9.01 4.26 31.97
N PRO A 12 9.15 5.58 32.26
CA PRO A 12 8.62 6.15 33.49
C PRO A 12 7.09 5.99 33.56
N ASP A 13 6.57 5.68 34.74
CA ASP A 13 5.13 5.47 34.98
C ASP A 13 4.30 6.74 34.71
N ASN A 14 4.95 7.90 34.77
CA ASN A 14 4.42 9.24 34.51
C ASN A 14 4.73 9.73 33.08
N ALA A 15 4.62 8.85 32.08
CA ALA A 15 4.91 9.10 30.66
C ALA A 15 4.20 10.33 30.02
N GLN A 16 3.30 11.02 30.74
CA GLN A 16 2.67 12.28 30.34
C GLN A 16 3.63 13.47 30.17
N GLU A 17 4.83 13.44 30.76
CA GLU A 17 5.84 14.51 30.57
C GLU A 17 6.68 14.37 29.28
N PHE A 18 6.64 13.22 28.61
CA PHE A 18 7.33 13.01 27.34
C PHE A 18 6.32 13.08 26.19
N LYS A 19 6.57 13.98 25.22
CA LYS A 19 5.65 14.26 24.11
C LYS A 19 5.25 13.03 23.29
N GLU A 20 6.10 12.00 23.23
CA GLU A 20 5.82 10.67 22.66
C GLU A 20 6.91 9.69 23.13
N THR A 21 6.56 8.41 23.35
CA THR A 21 7.53 7.36 23.71
C THR A 21 7.57 6.27 22.63
N ILE A 22 8.71 5.56 22.49
CA ILE A 22 8.81 4.46 21.53
C ILE A 22 7.94 3.30 22.03
N GLU A 23 7.15 2.72 21.12
CA GLU A 23 6.30 1.58 21.44
C GLU A 23 7.13 0.34 21.83
N ARG A 24 6.68 -0.35 22.88
CA ARG A 24 7.24 -1.57 23.47
C ARG A 24 7.13 -2.79 22.57
N ASN A 25 6.10 -2.88 21.72
CA ASN A 25 5.85 -4.10 20.93
C ASN A 25 6.55 -4.09 19.56
N HIS A 26 7.29 -3.03 19.21
CA HIS A 26 8.08 -3.02 17.99
C HIS A 26 9.31 -3.92 18.10
N THR A 27 9.59 -4.69 17.04
CA THR A 27 10.80 -5.55 16.98
C THR A 27 12.05 -4.77 16.57
N HIS A 28 11.87 -3.70 15.81
CA HIS A 28 12.93 -2.83 15.30
C HIS A 28 12.47 -1.37 15.39
N CYS A 29 13.41 -0.45 15.58
CA CYS A 29 13.15 0.98 15.55
C CYS A 29 14.17 1.67 14.66
N ILE A 30 13.71 2.52 13.74
CA ILE A 30 14.55 3.37 12.90
C ILE A 30 14.38 4.79 13.40
N LEU A 31 15.46 5.41 13.84
CA LEU A 31 15.47 6.78 14.36
C LEU A 31 16.02 7.71 13.29
N PHE A 32 15.24 8.74 12.94
CA PHE A 32 15.63 9.79 12.01
C PHE A 32 16.00 11.02 12.83
N ASP A 33 17.19 11.56 12.61
CA ASP A 33 17.70 12.73 13.33
C ASP A 33 17.92 13.88 12.34
N SER A 34 17.30 15.03 12.62
CA SER A 34 17.48 16.27 11.87
C SER A 34 18.60 17.15 12.42
N GLY A 35 19.15 16.77 13.58
CA GLY A 35 20.03 17.59 14.39
C GLY A 35 19.31 18.71 15.15
N ARG A 36 17.97 18.79 15.09
CA ARG A 36 17.17 19.82 15.77
C ARG A 36 16.23 19.22 16.82
N LEU A 37 16.16 19.87 17.97
CA LEU A 37 15.26 19.46 19.04
C LEU A 37 13.80 19.82 18.70
N ASN A 38 12.88 18.88 18.92
CA ASN A 38 11.44 19.04 18.73
C ASN A 38 10.98 19.33 17.29
N GLU A 39 11.79 18.97 16.29
CA GLU A 39 11.38 19.06 14.89
C GLU A 39 10.69 17.76 14.46
N TYR A 40 9.51 17.89 13.85
CA TYR A 40 8.84 16.78 13.19
C TYR A 40 9.34 16.68 11.75
N LEU A 41 10.03 15.59 11.43
CA LEU A 41 10.64 15.38 10.10
C LEU A 41 9.63 14.99 9.01
N GLY A 42 8.35 14.84 9.34
CA GLY A 42 7.31 14.44 8.39
C GLY A 42 7.33 12.94 8.08
N ASP A 43 6.15 12.33 7.96
CA ASP A 43 6.05 10.90 7.64
C ASP A 43 6.48 10.58 6.20
N THR A 44 6.27 11.51 5.27
CA THR A 44 6.44 11.28 3.83
C THR A 44 7.87 10.96 3.41
N GLN A 45 8.86 11.67 3.95
CA GLN A 45 10.29 11.46 3.62
C GLN A 45 10.79 10.14 4.19
N ARG A 46 10.43 9.83 5.44
CA ARG A 46 10.75 8.56 6.10
C ARG A 46 10.20 7.39 5.31
N ASP A 47 8.91 7.45 4.98
CA ASP A 47 8.21 6.33 4.37
C ASP A 47 8.74 6.09 2.95
N GLN A 48 9.05 7.13 2.19
CA GLN A 48 9.71 7.01 0.89
C GLN A 48 11.07 6.29 0.98
N PHE A 49 11.94 6.71 1.91
CA PHE A 49 13.25 6.09 2.09
C PHE A 49 13.15 4.59 2.38
N ILE A 50 12.24 4.20 3.29
CA ILE A 50 12.04 2.79 3.64
C ILE A 50 11.51 2.00 2.44
N ILE A 51 10.54 2.54 1.71
CA ILE A 51 9.94 1.88 0.54
C ILE A 51 10.99 1.68 -0.56
N GLU A 52 11.80 2.70 -0.85
CA GLU A 52 12.87 2.62 -1.86
C GLU A 52 13.93 1.59 -1.49
N ALA A 53 14.39 1.61 -0.24
CA ALA A 53 15.35 0.61 0.26
C ALA A 53 14.81 -0.83 0.15
N CYS A 54 13.51 -1.04 0.43
CA CYS A 54 12.86 -2.33 0.24
C CYS A 54 12.80 -2.74 -1.24
N LYS A 55 12.41 -1.82 -2.14
CA LYS A 55 12.36 -2.07 -3.58
C LYS A 55 13.73 -2.45 -4.14
N ASP A 56 14.78 -1.76 -3.73
CA ASP A 56 16.14 -2.03 -4.21
C ASP A 56 16.65 -3.39 -3.75
N LYS A 57 16.35 -3.79 -2.51
CA LYS A 57 16.69 -5.14 -2.03
C LYS A 57 15.97 -6.24 -2.80
N VAL A 58 14.69 -6.05 -3.13
CA VAL A 58 13.93 -7.03 -3.91
C VAL A 58 14.51 -7.18 -5.31
N LYS A 59 14.89 -6.08 -5.97
CA LYS A 59 15.56 -6.10 -7.29
C LYS A 59 16.91 -6.82 -7.24
N GLN A 60 17.71 -6.58 -6.21
CA GLN A 60 19.05 -7.17 -6.08
C GLN A 60 19.02 -8.69 -5.87
N ASN A 61 17.95 -9.21 -5.28
CA ASN A 61 17.80 -10.65 -5.04
C ASN A 61 17.37 -11.45 -6.28
N GLY A 62 17.21 -10.80 -7.45
CA GLY A 62 16.83 -11.48 -8.69
C GLY A 62 15.37 -11.94 -8.74
N ASN A 63 14.57 -11.61 -7.72
CA ASN A 63 13.15 -11.93 -7.69
C ASN A 63 12.41 -11.07 -8.73
N ALA A 64 11.71 -11.72 -9.67
CA ALA A 64 10.84 -11.06 -10.64
C ALA A 64 9.59 -10.41 -10.00
N HIS A 65 9.42 -10.52 -8.69
CA HIS A 65 8.24 -10.03 -7.97
C HIS A 65 8.39 -8.56 -7.56
N THR A 66 7.34 -7.78 -7.83
CA THR A 66 7.23 -6.38 -7.44
C THR A 66 6.96 -6.26 -5.93
N CYS A 67 7.73 -5.41 -5.24
CA CYS A 67 7.42 -5.01 -3.87
C CYS A 67 6.24 -4.02 -3.87
N TYR A 68 5.12 -4.40 -3.25
CA TYR A 68 3.96 -3.52 -3.10
C TYR A 68 3.95 -2.86 -1.73
N ALA A 69 3.80 -1.53 -1.72
CA ALA A 69 3.55 -0.75 -0.51
C ALA A 69 2.07 -0.33 -0.51
N VAL A 70 1.38 -0.55 0.60
CA VAL A 70 -0.04 -0.18 0.79
C VAL A 70 -0.12 0.73 2.00
N THR A 71 -0.87 1.82 1.87
CA THR A 71 -1.17 2.73 2.98
C THR A 71 -2.49 2.34 3.62
N ILE A 72 -2.50 2.19 4.94
CA ILE A 72 -3.72 1.95 5.72
C ILE A 72 -4.00 3.16 6.58
N ILE A 73 -5.14 3.79 6.40
CA ILE A 73 -5.61 4.90 7.22
C ILE A 73 -6.64 4.35 8.21
N VAL A 74 -6.26 4.33 9.48
CA VAL A 74 -7.19 4.09 10.60
C VAL A 74 -7.86 5.43 10.90
N GLU A 75 -7.43 6.22 11.89
CA GLU A 75 -8.00 7.58 12.05
C GLU A 75 -7.39 8.60 11.06
N GLY A 76 -6.34 9.31 11.51
CA GLY A 76 -5.70 10.39 10.77
C GLY A 76 -6.25 11.77 11.10
N GLY A 77 -5.34 12.72 11.26
CA GLY A 77 -5.63 14.15 11.32
C GLY A 77 -5.53 14.80 9.94
N LEU A 78 -5.78 16.11 9.85
CA LEU A 78 -5.63 16.83 8.57
C LEU A 78 -4.19 16.83 8.03
N GLY A 79 -3.19 16.62 8.88
CA GLY A 79 -1.79 16.40 8.45
C GLY A 79 -1.61 15.17 7.57
N THR A 80 -2.44 14.13 7.76
CA THR A 80 -2.41 12.89 6.98
C THR A 80 -2.77 13.12 5.50
N LEU A 81 -3.43 14.25 5.16
CA LEU A 81 -3.66 14.63 3.76
C LEU A 81 -2.35 14.79 2.97
N GLU A 82 -1.24 15.14 3.63
CA GLU A 82 0.07 15.24 2.96
C GLU A 82 0.61 13.87 2.55
N VAL A 83 0.44 12.87 3.42
CA VAL A 83 0.78 11.48 3.12
C VAL A 83 -0.07 10.97 1.96
N LEU A 84 -1.37 11.24 1.97
CA LEU A 84 -2.28 10.82 0.89
C LEU A 84 -1.97 11.49 -0.44
N GLU A 85 -1.64 12.79 -0.45
CA GLU A 85 -1.20 13.49 -1.66
C GLU A 85 0.04 12.85 -2.27
N ASN A 86 0.98 12.41 -1.45
CA ASN A 86 2.17 11.67 -1.88
C ASN A 86 1.82 10.26 -2.38
N ASP A 87 0.98 9.52 -1.67
CA ASP A 87 0.54 8.18 -2.05
C ASP A 87 -0.17 8.15 -3.40
N ILE A 88 -0.99 9.18 -3.66
CA ILE A 88 -1.67 9.36 -4.94
C ILE A 88 -0.69 9.66 -6.06
N LYS A 89 0.33 10.49 -5.81
CA LYS A 89 1.38 10.76 -6.80
C LYS A 89 2.12 9.47 -7.17
N GLU A 90 2.44 8.66 -6.16
CA GLU A 90 3.15 7.39 -6.31
C GLU A 90 2.26 6.21 -6.71
N LYS A 91 0.96 6.45 -6.93
CA LYS A 91 -0.05 5.43 -7.28
C LYS A 91 0.00 4.23 -6.32
N ARG A 92 0.00 4.51 -5.01
CA ARG A 92 -0.05 3.52 -3.94
C ARG A 92 -1.50 3.17 -3.61
N PRO A 93 -1.84 1.89 -3.42
CA PRO A 93 -3.14 1.51 -2.89
C PRO A 93 -3.34 2.07 -1.48
N ILE A 94 -4.52 2.62 -1.23
CA ILE A 94 -4.94 3.24 0.03
C ILE A 94 -6.15 2.47 0.56
N VAL A 95 -6.04 1.95 1.77
CA VAL A 95 -7.13 1.28 2.50
C VAL A 95 -7.61 2.19 3.62
N LEU A 96 -8.88 2.56 3.61
CA LEU A 96 -9.54 3.36 4.65
C LEU A 96 -10.30 2.44 5.58
N ILE A 97 -10.09 2.56 6.89
CA ILE A 97 -10.84 1.82 7.89
C ILE A 97 -12.05 2.65 8.34
N GLN A 98 -13.20 2.43 7.72
CA GLN A 98 -14.46 3.06 8.11
C GLN A 98 -14.92 2.54 9.49
N GLY A 99 -15.40 3.45 10.32
CA GLY A 99 -15.78 3.23 11.72
C GLY A 99 -14.67 3.58 12.71
N SER A 100 -13.48 3.93 12.24
CA SER A 100 -12.36 4.29 13.12
C SER A 100 -12.32 5.77 13.51
N GLY A 101 -13.01 6.67 12.79
CA GLY A 101 -13.12 8.09 13.10
C GLY A 101 -12.27 9.02 12.22
N ARG A 102 -12.47 10.33 12.44
CA ARG A 102 -11.69 11.44 11.83
C ARG A 102 -11.55 11.33 10.32
N LEU A 103 -10.31 11.42 9.78
CA LEU A 103 -10.07 11.54 8.35
C LEU A 103 -10.51 10.30 7.57
N ALA A 104 -10.31 9.08 8.07
CA ALA A 104 -10.77 7.90 7.34
C ALA A 104 -12.28 7.89 7.13
N ASP A 105 -13.07 8.23 8.14
CA ASP A 105 -14.53 8.27 8.00
C ASP A 105 -14.99 9.40 7.08
N ILE A 106 -14.32 10.54 7.10
CA ILE A 106 -14.56 11.63 6.13
C ILE A 106 -14.37 11.10 4.70
N LEU A 107 -13.22 10.47 4.42
CA LEU A 107 -12.91 9.99 3.08
C LEU A 107 -13.78 8.81 2.67
N ALA A 108 -14.02 7.85 3.57
CA ALA A 108 -14.87 6.70 3.31
C ALA A 108 -16.31 7.12 2.97
N MET A 109 -16.89 8.03 3.77
CA MET A 109 -18.24 8.56 3.51
C MET A 109 -18.30 9.28 2.15
N LEU A 110 -17.31 10.12 1.84
CA LEU A 110 -17.28 10.83 0.55
C LEU A 110 -17.12 9.87 -0.62
N ILE A 111 -16.26 8.85 -0.52
CA ILE A 111 -16.07 7.83 -1.55
C ILE A 111 -17.36 7.05 -1.81
N GLU A 112 -18.06 6.62 -0.75
CA GLU A 112 -19.35 5.92 -0.89
C GLU A 112 -20.40 6.81 -1.57
N GLN A 113 -20.46 8.11 -1.22
CA GLN A 113 -21.41 9.05 -1.82
C GLN A 113 -21.13 9.34 -3.31
N ILE A 114 -19.86 9.44 -3.71
CA ILE A 114 -19.48 9.74 -5.10
C ILE A 114 -19.38 8.50 -5.99
N SER A 115 -19.32 7.31 -5.39
CA SER A 115 -19.30 6.02 -6.08
C SER A 115 -20.69 5.37 -6.17
N ASN A 116 -21.75 6.06 -5.72
CA ASN A 116 -23.10 5.52 -5.72
C ASN A 116 -23.56 5.19 -7.17
N PRO A 117 -23.84 3.90 -7.48
CA PRO A 117 -24.19 3.45 -8.83
C PRO A 117 -25.54 3.97 -9.33
N ASP A 118 -26.42 4.44 -8.43
CA ASP A 118 -27.72 5.03 -8.80
C ASP A 118 -27.56 6.42 -9.45
N ARG A 119 -26.35 6.99 -9.45
CA ARG A 119 -26.05 8.26 -10.10
C ARG A 119 -25.52 8.02 -11.50
N ASN A 120 -26.16 8.67 -12.47
CA ASN A 120 -25.86 8.53 -13.90
C ASN A 120 -24.41 8.84 -14.29
N GLN A 121 -23.64 9.58 -13.46
CA GLN A 121 -22.25 9.91 -13.75
C GLN A 121 -21.40 10.01 -12.46
N PRO A 122 -20.12 9.61 -12.54
CA PRO A 122 -19.14 9.92 -11.51
C PRO A 122 -19.02 11.45 -11.36
N ARG A 123 -19.02 11.93 -10.11
CA ARG A 123 -18.86 13.36 -9.79
C ARG A 123 -17.90 13.57 -8.65
N ASN A 124 -17.22 14.70 -8.59
CA ASN A 124 -16.37 15.04 -7.45
C ASN A 124 -17.21 15.50 -6.24
N PRO A 125 -16.68 15.36 -5.01
CA PRO A 125 -17.38 15.82 -3.81
C PRO A 125 -17.51 17.35 -3.82
N SER A 126 -18.69 17.85 -3.46
CA SER A 126 -18.93 19.29 -3.33
C SER A 126 -18.35 19.84 -2.02
N GLU A 127 -18.05 21.13 -1.98
CA GLU A 127 -17.56 21.82 -0.78
C GLU A 127 -18.47 21.56 0.44
N LYS A 128 -19.78 21.71 0.26
CA LYS A 128 -20.78 21.48 1.31
C LYS A 128 -20.78 20.04 1.84
N GLU A 129 -20.54 19.04 1.00
CA GLU A 129 -20.46 17.63 1.44
C GLU A 129 -19.21 17.37 2.27
N ILE A 130 -18.10 18.02 1.92
CA ILE A 130 -16.86 17.92 2.67
C ILE A 130 -16.98 18.67 4.01
N GLU A 131 -17.59 19.85 4.03
CA GLU A 131 -17.90 20.59 5.26
C GLU A 131 -18.76 19.74 6.21
N GLN A 132 -19.84 19.14 5.70
CA GLN A 132 -20.68 18.24 6.49
C GLN A 132 -19.92 17.03 7.04
N ALA A 133 -18.97 16.49 6.27
CA ALA A 133 -18.11 15.39 6.72
C ALA A 133 -17.16 15.86 7.84
N LEU A 134 -16.53 17.03 7.67
CA LEU A 134 -15.62 17.63 8.65
C LEU A 134 -16.36 17.94 9.95
N ASP A 135 -17.53 18.55 9.90
CA ASP A 135 -18.35 18.86 11.07
C ASP A 135 -18.75 17.58 11.83
N ARG A 136 -19.07 16.51 11.08
CA ARG A 136 -19.52 15.24 11.66
C ARG A 136 -18.40 14.48 12.34
N PHE A 137 -17.25 14.34 11.70
CA PHE A 137 -16.18 13.43 12.13
C PHE A 137 -14.96 14.14 12.72
N TYR A 138 -14.92 15.47 12.64
CA TYR A 138 -13.85 16.30 13.17
C TYR A 138 -14.42 17.60 13.77
N PRO A 139 -15.28 17.54 14.81
CA PRO A 139 -16.08 18.68 15.29
C PRO A 139 -15.31 19.86 15.92
N ASN A 140 -13.97 19.84 15.90
CA ASN A 140 -13.11 20.90 16.44
C ASN A 140 -11.99 21.33 15.45
N VAL A 141 -12.21 21.21 14.14
CA VAL A 141 -11.26 21.77 13.16
C VAL A 141 -11.18 23.30 13.37
N LEU A 142 -9.96 23.84 13.40
CA LEU A 142 -9.78 25.30 13.39
C LEU A 142 -10.31 25.85 12.07
N TYR A 143 -11.11 26.93 12.11
CA TYR A 143 -11.69 27.52 10.90
C TYR A 143 -10.64 27.86 9.82
N SER A 144 -9.41 28.22 10.22
CA SER A 144 -8.27 28.44 9.31
C SER A 144 -7.92 27.22 8.44
N ASP A 145 -8.19 26.02 8.94
CA ASP A 145 -7.76 24.77 8.34
C ASP A 145 -8.85 24.14 7.47
N VAL A 146 -10.12 24.50 7.69
CA VAL A 146 -11.29 23.96 6.95
C VAL A 146 -11.17 24.22 5.46
N GLY A 147 -10.95 25.48 5.05
CA GLY A 147 -10.83 25.83 3.63
C GLY A 147 -9.62 25.17 2.94
N SER A 148 -8.54 24.95 3.69
CA SER A 148 -7.37 24.21 3.20
C SER A 148 -7.71 22.72 3.04
N ALA A 149 -8.33 22.10 4.04
CA ALA A 149 -8.74 20.70 4.03
C ALA A 149 -9.71 20.41 2.88
N ILE A 150 -10.70 21.27 2.63
CA ILE A 150 -11.64 21.12 1.52
C ILE A 150 -10.92 21.04 0.19
N LYS A 151 -10.04 22.01 -0.10
CA LYS A 151 -9.29 22.04 -1.37
C LYS A 151 -8.43 20.80 -1.55
N ARG A 152 -7.78 20.33 -0.47
CA ARG A 152 -6.93 19.14 -0.50
C ARG A 152 -7.76 17.86 -0.69
N ILE A 153 -8.88 17.72 0.02
CA ILE A 153 -9.82 16.59 -0.12
C ILE A 153 -10.37 16.52 -1.55
N GLN A 154 -10.78 17.66 -2.14
CA GLN A 154 -11.24 17.72 -3.53
C GLN A 154 -10.16 17.29 -4.51
N LYS A 155 -8.90 17.70 -4.27
CA LYS A 155 -7.76 17.34 -5.10
C LYS A 155 -7.46 15.84 -5.04
N ILE A 156 -7.58 15.20 -3.88
CA ILE A 156 -7.29 13.77 -3.73
C ILE A 156 -8.43 12.87 -4.24
N LEU A 157 -9.70 13.29 -4.10
CA LEU A 157 -10.89 12.51 -4.47
C LEU A 157 -11.40 12.75 -5.90
N ILE A 158 -10.58 13.32 -6.79
CA ILE A 158 -10.90 13.38 -8.22
C ILE A 158 -11.11 11.97 -8.80
N GLU A 159 -11.93 11.88 -9.86
CA GLU A 159 -12.32 10.62 -10.49
C GLU A 159 -11.13 9.72 -10.84
N GLU A 160 -10.06 10.31 -11.37
CA GLU A 160 -8.86 9.61 -11.83
C GLU A 160 -8.09 8.94 -10.70
N ASN A 161 -8.32 9.31 -9.43
CA ASN A 161 -7.61 8.73 -8.30
C ASN A 161 -8.44 7.69 -7.54
N ARG A 162 -9.74 7.55 -7.83
CA ARG A 162 -10.65 6.73 -7.01
C ARG A 162 -10.27 5.26 -6.95
N TYR A 163 -9.69 4.72 -8.02
CA TYR A 163 -9.22 3.34 -8.06
C TYR A 163 -8.10 3.04 -7.05
N LEU A 164 -7.48 4.06 -6.45
CA LEU A 164 -6.49 3.88 -5.39
C LEU A 164 -7.14 3.61 -4.03
N PHE A 165 -8.36 4.09 -3.80
CA PHE A 165 -9.02 4.05 -2.51
C PHE A 165 -9.93 2.82 -2.35
N HIS A 166 -9.77 2.13 -1.23
CA HIS A 166 -10.53 0.95 -0.88
C HIS A 166 -11.04 1.12 0.55
N VAL A 167 -12.34 0.94 0.78
CA VAL A 167 -12.94 1.09 2.10
C VAL A 167 -13.09 -0.30 2.73
N PHE A 168 -12.58 -0.46 3.94
CA PHE A 168 -12.91 -1.56 4.84
C PHE A 168 -13.84 -1.03 5.91
N SER A 169 -15.05 -1.58 6.00
CA SER A 169 -16.05 -1.22 7.00
C SER A 169 -16.00 -2.16 8.19
N MET A 170 -15.71 -1.64 9.39
CA MET A 170 -15.72 -2.46 10.61
C MET A 170 -17.06 -3.15 10.88
N ASP A 171 -18.16 -2.58 10.42
CA ASP A 171 -19.51 -3.10 10.65
C ASP A 171 -19.92 -4.18 9.62
N ARG A 172 -19.34 -4.14 8.41
CA ARG A 172 -19.79 -4.96 7.28
C ARG A 172 -18.77 -5.99 6.83
N ASP A 173 -17.49 -5.63 6.87
CA ASP A 173 -16.41 -6.44 6.32
C ASP A 173 -15.77 -7.31 7.41
N LYS A 174 -15.40 -8.54 7.04
CA LYS A 174 -14.90 -9.53 8.00
C LYS A 174 -13.38 -9.59 8.08
N ASN A 175 -12.70 -9.24 6.99
CA ASN A 175 -11.26 -9.45 6.85
C ASN A 175 -10.57 -8.27 6.17
N VAL A 176 -9.77 -7.53 6.93
CA VAL A 176 -8.98 -6.40 6.42
C VAL A 176 -7.96 -6.86 5.36
N ALA A 177 -7.41 -8.07 5.50
CA ALA A 177 -6.43 -8.60 4.55
C ALA A 177 -7.03 -8.74 3.15
N GLU A 178 -8.30 -9.14 3.05
CA GLU A 178 -9.01 -9.23 1.77
C GLU A 178 -9.09 -7.86 1.09
N THR A 179 -9.41 -6.80 1.85
CA THR A 179 -9.43 -5.42 1.32
C THR A 179 -8.05 -4.94 0.90
N ILE A 180 -7.00 -5.29 1.65
CA ILE A 180 -5.60 -4.99 1.28
C ILE A 180 -5.24 -5.65 -0.05
N PHE A 181 -5.54 -6.93 -0.22
CA PHE A 181 -5.24 -7.63 -1.47
C PHE A 181 -6.05 -7.08 -2.64
N LYS A 182 -7.36 -6.84 -2.46
CA LYS A 182 -8.20 -6.14 -3.46
C LYS A 182 -7.58 -4.81 -3.87
N ALA A 183 -7.07 -4.04 -2.92
CA ALA A 183 -6.43 -2.77 -3.19
C ALA A 183 -5.20 -2.91 -4.09
N ILE A 184 -4.32 -3.87 -3.78
CA ILE A 184 -3.13 -4.17 -4.58
C ILE A 184 -3.52 -4.57 -6.01
N PHE A 185 -4.48 -5.49 -6.16
CA PHE A 185 -4.89 -6.01 -7.46
C PHE A 185 -5.54 -4.94 -8.33
N THR A 186 -6.48 -4.15 -7.80
CA THR A 186 -7.14 -3.07 -8.54
C THR A 186 -6.12 -2.07 -9.10
N VAL A 187 -5.18 -1.64 -8.27
CA VAL A 187 -4.15 -0.67 -8.69
C VAL A 187 -3.18 -1.28 -9.70
N THR A 188 -2.77 -2.53 -9.50
CA THR A 188 -1.86 -3.23 -10.44
C THR A 188 -2.52 -3.40 -11.81
N LYS A 189 -3.78 -3.86 -11.83
CA LYS A 189 -4.56 -3.95 -13.07
C LYS A 189 -4.65 -2.60 -13.78
N LYS A 190 -4.95 -1.53 -13.03
CA LYS A 190 -5.07 -0.18 -13.61
C LYS A 190 -3.75 0.35 -14.17
N LYS A 191 -2.62 0.07 -13.52
CA LYS A 191 -1.29 0.41 -14.04
C LYS A 191 -1.00 -0.32 -15.35
N ASN A 192 -1.28 -1.62 -15.41
CA ASN A 192 -1.08 -2.40 -16.63
C ASN A 192 -1.96 -1.87 -17.78
N GLU A 193 -3.22 -1.50 -17.51
CA GLU A 193 -4.10 -0.86 -18.51
C GLU A 193 -3.54 0.47 -19.04
N LEU A 194 -2.91 1.27 -18.17
CA LEU A 194 -2.34 2.57 -18.53
C LEU A 194 -0.98 2.45 -19.24
N GLU A 195 -0.20 1.42 -18.93
CA GLU A 195 1.11 1.13 -19.54
C GLU A 195 1.00 0.33 -20.84
N TYR A 196 -0.17 -0.26 -21.13
CA TYR A 196 -0.43 -0.99 -22.36
C TYR A 196 -0.36 -0.06 -23.60
N ASP A 197 0.73 -0.19 -24.38
CA ASP A 197 0.85 0.42 -25.70
C ASP A 197 0.48 -0.61 -26.80
N PRO A 198 -0.69 -0.47 -27.46
CA PRO A 198 -1.10 -1.39 -28.53
C PRO A 198 -0.18 -1.38 -29.76
N LYS A 199 0.78 -0.45 -29.85
CA LYS A 199 1.77 -0.38 -30.94
C LYS A 199 3.07 -1.12 -30.63
N ASN A 200 3.34 -1.50 -29.39
CA ASN A 200 4.54 -2.22 -29.00
C ASN A 200 4.33 -3.75 -29.10
N LYS A 201 4.25 -4.27 -30.33
CA LYS A 201 4.02 -5.70 -30.63
C LYS A 201 5.26 -6.61 -30.47
N ASN A 202 6.35 -6.10 -29.89
CA ASN A 202 7.60 -6.85 -29.72
C ASN A 202 7.72 -7.53 -28.35
N GLY A 203 6.83 -7.26 -27.40
CA GLY A 203 6.69 -8.07 -26.19
C GLY A 203 5.98 -9.38 -26.55
N SER A 204 6.60 -10.52 -26.28
CA SER A 204 6.02 -11.84 -26.59
C SER A 204 4.67 -11.98 -25.91
N TRP A 205 3.60 -12.04 -26.72
CA TRP A 205 2.22 -12.23 -26.28
C TRP A 205 2.06 -13.42 -25.31
N GLU A 206 2.93 -14.42 -25.39
CA GLU A 206 2.95 -15.57 -24.48
C GLU A 206 3.37 -15.23 -23.05
N GLN A 207 4.30 -14.29 -22.85
CA GLN A 207 4.76 -13.91 -21.50
C GLN A 207 3.69 -13.08 -20.78
N GLU A 208 3.02 -12.20 -21.52
CA GLU A 208 1.95 -11.36 -20.98
C GLU A 208 0.68 -12.18 -20.72
N GLU A 209 0.32 -13.11 -21.61
CA GLU A 209 -0.82 -14.01 -21.40
C GLU A 209 -0.58 -14.96 -20.20
N GLN A 210 0.66 -15.43 -19.99
CA GLN A 210 1.02 -16.23 -18.81
C GLN A 210 1.01 -15.40 -17.52
N ARG A 211 1.46 -14.14 -17.57
CA ARG A 211 1.41 -13.21 -16.42
C ARG A 211 -0.03 -12.91 -16.02
N GLN A 212 -0.88 -12.62 -17.01
CA GLN A 212 -2.29 -12.31 -16.79
C GLN A 212 -3.09 -13.53 -16.31
N LYS A 213 -2.82 -14.72 -16.87
CA LYS A 213 -3.32 -16.00 -16.33
C LYS A 213 -2.81 -16.30 -14.91
N GLY A 214 -1.59 -15.88 -14.57
CA GLY A 214 -1.04 -16.01 -13.22
C GLY A 214 -1.72 -15.07 -12.22
N GLU A 215 -2.03 -13.84 -12.63
CA GLU A 215 -2.74 -12.84 -11.81
C GLU A 215 -4.21 -13.21 -11.59
N ASP A 216 -4.93 -13.64 -12.64
CA ASP A 216 -6.31 -14.12 -12.51
C ASP A 216 -6.37 -15.36 -11.59
N LYS A 217 -5.38 -16.26 -11.70
CA LYS A 217 -5.28 -17.44 -10.82
C LYS A 217 -4.91 -17.07 -9.38
N LEU A 218 -4.17 -15.99 -9.14
CA LEU A 218 -3.89 -15.46 -7.80
C LEU A 218 -5.12 -14.80 -7.17
N VAL A 219 -5.96 -14.14 -7.97
CA VAL A 219 -7.25 -13.60 -7.54
C VAL A 219 -8.23 -14.72 -7.24
N ASP A 220 -8.31 -15.75 -8.10
CA ASP A 220 -9.12 -16.95 -7.85
C ASP A 220 -8.63 -17.73 -6.63
N LEU A 221 -7.30 -17.85 -6.43
CA LEU A 221 -6.72 -18.44 -5.22
C LEU A 221 -7.08 -17.58 -3.99
N ALA A 222 -6.91 -16.26 -4.03
CA ALA A 222 -7.28 -15.39 -2.91
C ALA A 222 -8.78 -15.46 -2.57
N LEU A 223 -9.65 -15.71 -3.56
CA LEU A 223 -11.11 -15.87 -3.38
C LEU A 223 -11.52 -17.29 -2.95
N GLU A 224 -10.80 -18.34 -3.36
CA GLU A 224 -10.98 -19.72 -2.86
C GLU A 224 -10.49 -19.89 -1.41
N TRP A 225 -9.59 -19.02 -0.93
CA TRP A 225 -8.91 -19.13 0.36
C TRP A 225 -9.71 -18.61 1.56
N ASN A 226 -10.90 -19.16 1.77
CA ASN A 226 -11.73 -18.93 2.97
C ASN A 226 -11.23 -19.60 4.27
N TYR A 227 -9.96 -20.03 4.34
CA TYR A 227 -9.37 -20.67 5.53
C TYR A 227 -7.90 -20.25 5.69
N PHE A 228 -7.66 -19.16 6.43
CA PHE A 228 -6.35 -18.51 6.55
C PHE A 228 -5.49 -18.94 7.75
N ASP A 229 -5.80 -20.06 8.42
CA ASP A 229 -5.02 -20.50 9.60
C ASP A 229 -3.80 -21.40 9.29
N GLY A 230 -3.58 -21.80 8.02
CA GLY A 230 -2.49 -22.74 7.67
C GLY A 230 -1.60 -22.38 6.49
N ALA A 231 -1.88 -21.32 5.74
CA ALA A 231 -1.32 -21.14 4.40
C ALA A 231 -0.06 -20.25 4.31
N LEU A 232 0.23 -19.41 5.31
CA LEU A 232 1.42 -18.55 5.29
C LEU A 232 2.75 -19.35 5.26
N PRO A 233 2.90 -20.48 6.00
CA PRO A 233 4.07 -21.34 5.87
C PRO A 233 4.19 -22.04 4.50
N ILE A 234 3.06 -22.30 3.82
CA ILE A 234 3.04 -22.95 2.50
C ILE A 234 3.44 -21.97 1.40
N LEU A 235 3.05 -20.70 1.53
CA LEU A 235 3.49 -19.61 0.62
C LEU A 235 5.00 -19.39 0.70
N LEU A 236 5.58 -19.40 1.91
CA LEU A 236 7.03 -19.33 2.09
C LEU A 236 7.73 -20.60 1.55
N ALA A 237 7.17 -21.78 1.80
CA ALA A 237 7.74 -23.05 1.32
C ALA A 237 7.68 -23.19 -0.21
N ARG A 238 6.62 -22.70 -0.88
CA ARG A 238 6.53 -22.70 -2.34
C ARG A 238 7.38 -21.63 -2.99
N GLN A 239 7.68 -20.53 -2.30
CA GLN A 239 8.63 -19.54 -2.78
C GLN A 239 10.02 -20.16 -2.94
N ASP A 240 10.45 -21.03 -2.02
CA ASP A 240 11.70 -21.77 -2.12
C ASP A 240 11.72 -22.78 -3.30
N GLU A 241 10.59 -23.43 -3.58
CA GLU A 241 10.45 -24.35 -4.73
C GLU A 241 10.44 -23.62 -6.08
N ILE A 242 9.79 -22.46 -6.15
CA ILE A 242 9.80 -21.60 -7.34
C ILE A 242 11.22 -21.10 -7.61
N MET A 243 11.93 -20.63 -6.57
CA MET A 243 13.33 -20.18 -6.68
C MET A 243 14.27 -21.29 -7.14
N LYS A 244 14.06 -22.54 -6.70
CA LYS A 244 14.82 -23.70 -7.22
C LYS A 244 14.55 -23.95 -8.70
N THR A 245 13.29 -23.88 -9.09
CA THR A 245 12.87 -24.15 -10.48
C THR A 245 13.42 -23.08 -11.43
N GLU A 246 13.39 -21.80 -11.03
CA GLU A 246 13.98 -20.71 -11.80
C GLU A 246 15.50 -20.83 -11.92
N SER A 247 16.18 -21.25 -10.84
CA SER A 247 17.64 -21.52 -10.88
C SER A 247 18.01 -22.64 -11.85
N GLU A 248 17.20 -23.69 -11.93
CA GLU A 248 17.41 -24.80 -12.86
C GLU A 248 17.15 -24.39 -14.31
N LEU A 249 16.09 -23.61 -14.57
CA LEU A 249 15.80 -23.07 -15.90
C LEU A 249 16.92 -22.15 -16.40
N MET A 250 17.52 -21.35 -15.51
CA MET A 250 18.64 -20.47 -15.84
C MET A 250 19.92 -21.25 -16.20
N LYS A 251 20.14 -22.41 -15.57
CA LYS A 251 21.24 -23.33 -15.95
C LYS A 251 21.02 -23.94 -17.32
N ILE A 252 19.81 -24.40 -17.60
CA ILE A 252 19.45 -24.99 -18.90
C ILE A 252 19.61 -23.95 -20.03
N GLN A 253 19.18 -22.71 -19.81
CA GLN A 253 19.39 -21.63 -20.80
C GLN A 253 20.87 -21.34 -21.05
N ASN A 254 21.71 -21.35 -20.02
CA ASN A 254 23.15 -21.17 -20.18
C ASN A 254 23.80 -22.33 -20.93
N GLU A 255 23.37 -23.57 -20.69
CA GLU A 255 23.87 -24.74 -21.42
C GLU A 255 23.49 -24.71 -22.90
N ILE A 256 22.26 -24.30 -23.22
CA ILE A 256 21.79 -24.11 -24.60
C ILE A 256 22.63 -23.01 -25.30
N MET A 257 22.84 -21.87 -24.64
CA MET A 257 23.67 -20.77 -25.15
C MET A 257 25.12 -21.21 -25.41
N ILE A 258 25.69 -22.07 -24.56
CA ILE A 258 27.04 -22.62 -24.76
C ILE A 258 27.05 -23.56 -25.96
N GLN A 259 26.06 -24.44 -26.10
CA GLN A 259 25.96 -25.38 -27.23
C GLN A 259 25.78 -24.66 -28.57
N GLU A 260 24.96 -23.61 -28.62
CA GLU A 260 24.77 -22.81 -29.83
C GLU A 260 26.04 -22.05 -30.26
N ASN A 261 26.86 -21.62 -29.29
CA ASN A 261 28.14 -20.97 -29.58
C ASN A 261 29.23 -21.95 -30.01
N VAL A 262 29.17 -23.20 -29.54
CA VAL A 262 30.06 -24.27 -30.00
C VAL A 262 29.68 -24.73 -31.42
N SER A 263 28.40 -24.75 -31.77
CA SER A 263 27.94 -25.12 -33.12
C SER A 263 28.16 -24.03 -34.20
N LYS A 264 28.54 -22.81 -33.79
CA LYS A 264 28.83 -21.67 -34.69
C LYS A 264 30.33 -21.43 -34.92
N LYS A 265 31.21 -22.28 -34.37
CA LYS A 265 32.66 -22.33 -34.68
C LYS A 265 32.98 -23.51 -35.57
#